data_AF-A0A932CDI8-F1
#
_entry.id   AF-A0A932CDI8-F1
#
_cell.length_a   1.000
_cell.length_b   1.000
_cell.length_c   1.000
_cell.angle_alpha   90.00
_cell.angle_beta   90.00
_cell.angle_gamma   90.00
#
_symmetry.space_group_name_H-M   'P 1'
#
loop_
_entity.id
_entity.type
_entity.pdbx_description
1 polymer ?
#
loop_
_entity_poly.entity_id
_entity_poly.type
_entity_poly.pdbx_seq_one_letter_code
_entity_poly.pdbx_strand_id
1 'polypeptide(L)'
;MVTNGPLDDLCINTIRFLSIDAVEKAKSGHPGTPMGAAPMAYILWDRFLKHNPTDPEWSDRDRFVLSCGHASMLLYSLLHLTGYDLTLDDIKSFRQWGSRTPGHPEYRVTPGVEATTGPLGQGFGNAVGMAIAERWLAQHYNRPGHEIVNHYTYAIVSDGDLQEGASSEAASLAGTLQL
;
A
#
# COMPACT_ATOMS: atom_id res chain seq x y z
N MET A 1 19.96 -12.64 -5.38
CA MET A 1 19.99 -12.58 -3.92
C MET A 1 19.99 -11.12 -3.53
N VAL A 2 18.90 -10.62 -2.93
CA VAL A 2 18.91 -9.30 -2.29
C VAL A 2 19.74 -9.45 -1.02
N THR A 3 20.91 -8.84 -1.00
CA THR A 3 21.75 -8.83 0.20
C THR A 3 21.23 -7.72 1.10
N ASN A 4 20.57 -8.06 2.22
CA ASN A 4 20.18 -7.08 3.23
C ASN A 4 21.44 -6.54 3.90
N GLY A 5 21.80 -5.30 3.58
CA GLY A 5 22.91 -4.60 4.22
C GLY A 5 22.49 -3.92 5.54
N PRO A 6 23.44 -3.42 6.34
CA PRO A 6 23.13 -2.70 7.59
C PRO A 6 22.20 -1.48 7.40
N LEU A 7 22.22 -0.86 6.21
CA LEU A 7 21.31 0.24 5.88
C LEU A 7 19.88 -0.25 5.66
N ASP A 8 19.68 -1.40 5.01
CA ASP A 8 18.36 -1.98 4.78
C ASP A 8 17.69 -2.31 6.13
N ASP A 9 18.45 -2.89 7.06
CA ASP A 9 17.97 -3.16 8.43
C ASP A 9 17.60 -1.87 9.17
N LEU A 10 18.35 -0.78 8.97
CA LEU A 10 18.03 0.53 9.54
C LEU A 10 16.75 1.11 8.93
N CYS A 11 16.55 1.00 7.61
CA CYS A 11 15.32 1.43 6.93
C CYS A 11 14.10 0.64 7.43
N ILE A 12 14.22 -0.69 7.51
CA ILE A 12 13.17 -1.56 8.05
C ILE A 12 12.84 -1.16 9.49
N ASN A 13 13.83 -0.96 10.34
CA ASN A 13 13.60 -0.55 11.72
C ASN A 13 13.03 0.88 11.80
N THR A 14 13.39 1.77 10.89
CA THR A 14 12.78 3.11 10.81
C THR A 14 11.27 3.02 10.57
N ILE A 15 10.82 2.15 9.66
CA ILE A 15 9.40 1.89 9.43
C ILE A 15 8.72 1.36 10.71
N ARG A 16 9.37 0.41 11.40
CA ARG A 16 8.86 -0.16 12.67
C ARG A 16 8.69 0.92 13.72
N PHE A 17 9.71 1.72 13.98
CA PHE A 17 9.71 2.70 15.06
C PHE A 17 8.82 3.92 14.75
N LEU A 18 8.76 4.39 13.51
CA LEU A 18 7.75 5.39 13.12
C LEU A 18 6.33 4.89 13.42
N SER A 19 6.06 3.62 13.12
CA SER A 19 4.75 3.01 13.38
C SER A 19 4.46 2.86 14.88
N ILE A 20 5.43 2.37 15.66
CA ILE A 20 5.29 2.19 17.12
C ILE A 20 5.06 3.54 17.80
N ASP A 21 5.91 4.52 17.53
CA ASP A 21 5.90 5.81 18.21
C ASP A 21 4.64 6.61 17.90
N ALA A 22 4.14 6.55 16.66
CA ALA A 22 2.89 7.21 16.27
C ALA A 22 1.67 6.57 16.97
N VAL A 23 1.62 5.24 17.03
CA VAL A 23 0.57 4.50 17.76
C VAL A 23 0.60 4.84 19.24
N GLU A 24 1.79 4.85 19.85
CA GLU A 24 1.97 5.18 21.27
C GLU A 24 1.55 6.62 21.57
N LYS A 25 2.00 7.60 20.76
CA LYS A 25 1.60 9.00 20.91
C LYS A 25 0.10 9.20 20.76
N ALA A 26 -0.53 8.51 19.83
CA ALA A 26 -1.97 8.56 19.62
C ALA A 26 -2.77 7.81 20.71
N LYS A 27 -2.10 6.97 21.52
CA LYS A 27 -2.72 6.00 22.44
C LYS A 27 -3.77 5.13 21.75
N SER A 28 -3.57 4.86 20.46
CA SER A 28 -4.54 4.20 19.59
C SER A 28 -3.85 3.70 18.32
N GLY A 29 -4.16 2.46 17.91
CA GLY A 29 -3.68 1.89 16.65
C GLY A 29 -3.11 0.48 16.82
N HIS A 30 -2.52 -0.04 15.74
CA HIS A 30 -2.10 -1.44 15.65
C HIS A 30 -0.61 -1.52 15.27
N PRO A 31 0.30 -1.75 16.23
CA PRO A 31 1.73 -1.76 15.96
C PRO A 31 2.23 -3.13 15.45
N GLY A 32 1.51 -4.22 15.75
CA GLY A 32 1.96 -5.58 15.47
C GLY A 32 2.16 -5.88 13.98
N THR A 33 1.16 -5.58 13.14
CA THR A 33 1.28 -5.80 11.69
C THR A 33 2.38 -4.95 11.05
N PRO A 34 2.50 -3.62 11.33
CA PRO A 34 3.65 -2.84 10.87
C PRO A 34 5.00 -3.43 11.27
N MET A 35 5.15 -3.93 12.51
CA MET A 35 6.39 -4.55 12.98
C MET A 35 6.79 -5.80 12.17
N GLY A 36 5.82 -6.67 11.90
CA GLY A 36 6.03 -7.92 11.16
C GLY A 36 6.16 -7.73 9.65
N ALA A 37 5.40 -6.80 9.07
CA ALA A 37 5.32 -6.59 7.63
C ALA A 37 6.39 -5.61 7.08
N ALA A 38 7.05 -4.83 7.94
CA ALA A 38 8.06 -3.85 7.52
C ALA A 38 9.13 -4.42 6.56
N PRO A 39 9.70 -5.62 6.75
CA PRO A 39 10.68 -6.17 5.81
C PRO A 39 10.12 -6.39 4.40
N MET A 40 8.96 -7.03 4.27
CA MET A 40 8.37 -7.30 2.96
C MET A 40 7.91 -6.01 2.27
N ALA A 41 7.35 -5.07 3.04
CA ALA A 41 6.90 -3.79 2.51
C ALA A 41 8.08 -2.91 2.07
N TYR A 42 9.16 -2.87 2.86
CA TYR A 42 10.40 -2.18 2.50
C TYR A 42 10.96 -2.69 1.17
N ILE A 43 11.14 -4.00 1.04
CA ILE A 43 11.69 -4.59 -0.19
C ILE A 43 10.79 -4.27 -1.39
N LEU A 44 9.47 -4.42 -1.25
CA LEU A 44 8.54 -4.09 -2.32
C LEU A 44 8.68 -2.62 -2.76
N TRP A 45 8.59 -1.68 -1.81
CA TRP A 45 8.57 -0.25 -2.10
C TRP A 45 9.93 0.27 -2.60
N ASP A 46 11.05 -0.26 -2.11
CA ASP A 46 12.39 0.26 -2.40
C ASP A 46 13.06 -0.43 -3.61
N ARG A 47 12.60 -1.62 -4.01
CA ARG A 47 13.24 -2.40 -5.09
C ARG A 47 12.35 -2.68 -6.29
N PHE A 48 11.03 -2.73 -6.10
CA PHE A 48 10.12 -3.24 -7.13
C PHE A 48 9.04 -2.23 -7.53
N LEU A 49 8.49 -1.49 -6.58
CA LEU A 49 7.36 -0.62 -6.83
C LEU A 49 7.75 0.55 -7.76
N LYS A 50 7.17 0.58 -8.95
CA LYS A 50 7.34 1.66 -9.91
C LYS A 50 6.40 2.81 -9.54
N HIS A 51 6.89 3.81 -8.81
CA HIS A 51 6.07 4.93 -8.36
C HIS A 51 6.82 6.27 -8.40
N ASN A 52 6.06 7.37 -8.40
CA ASN A 52 6.61 8.73 -8.31
C ASN A 52 5.93 9.51 -7.17
N PRO A 53 6.61 9.70 -6.03
CA PRO A 53 6.06 10.44 -4.89
C PRO A 53 5.68 11.90 -5.20
N THR A 54 6.32 12.53 -6.20
CA THR A 54 6.00 13.90 -6.61
C THR A 54 4.80 13.98 -7.56
N ASP A 55 4.36 12.85 -8.12
CA ASP A 55 3.16 12.73 -8.94
C ASP A 55 2.39 11.44 -8.58
N PRO A 56 1.66 11.43 -7.45
CA PRO A 56 0.82 10.30 -7.05
C PRO A 56 -0.31 10.00 -8.04
N GLU A 57 -0.57 10.87 -9.03
CA GLU A 57 -1.63 10.69 -10.03
C GLU A 57 -1.10 10.13 -11.36
N TRP A 58 0.22 9.89 -11.47
CA TRP A 58 0.83 9.31 -12.67
C TRP A 58 0.09 8.03 -13.09
N SER A 59 -0.50 8.04 -14.29
CA SER A 59 -1.44 7.00 -14.71
C SER A 59 -0.84 5.59 -14.83
N ASP A 60 0.46 5.46 -15.09
CA ASP A 60 1.12 4.16 -15.28
C ASP A 60 2.06 3.77 -14.12
N ARG A 61 1.93 4.40 -12.94
CA ARG A 61 2.61 3.89 -11.72
C ARG A 61 2.05 2.51 -11.35
N ASP A 62 2.81 1.70 -10.62
CA ASP A 62 2.28 0.51 -9.95
C ASP A 62 1.27 0.91 -8.87
N ARG A 63 0.28 0.05 -8.64
CA ARG A 63 -0.74 0.25 -7.60
C ARG A 63 -0.40 -0.58 -6.38
N PHE A 64 -0.43 0.04 -5.20
CA PHE A 64 -0.26 -0.66 -3.93
C PHE A 64 -1.50 -0.51 -3.06
N VAL A 65 -2.10 -1.63 -2.65
CA VAL A 65 -3.26 -1.65 -1.75
C VAL A 65 -2.90 -2.35 -0.44
N LEU A 66 -3.02 -1.62 0.68
CA LEU A 66 -2.95 -2.24 2.01
C LEU A 66 -4.35 -2.76 2.38
N SER A 67 -4.67 -4.02 2.06
CA SER A 67 -6.01 -4.58 2.34
C SER A 67 -6.28 -4.69 3.83
N CYS A 68 -5.26 -5.08 4.61
CA CYS A 68 -5.28 -5.07 6.06
C CYS A 68 -5.13 -3.63 6.61
N GLY A 69 -6.15 -2.79 6.34
CA GLY A 69 -6.13 -1.35 6.58
C GLY A 69 -5.88 -0.95 8.04
N HIS A 70 -6.05 -1.86 9.01
CA HIS A 70 -5.73 -1.60 10.40
C HIS A 70 -4.24 -1.28 10.61
N ALA A 71 -3.37 -1.75 9.71
CA ALA A 71 -1.92 -1.50 9.68
C ALA A 71 -1.54 -0.16 9.04
N SER A 72 -2.43 0.83 9.06
CA SER A 72 -2.29 2.15 8.41
C SER A 72 -0.93 2.83 8.62
N MET A 73 -0.35 2.74 9.83
CA MET A 73 0.97 3.32 10.10
C MET A 73 2.12 2.70 9.28
N LEU A 74 2.00 1.44 8.82
CA LEU A 74 2.96 0.86 7.88
C LEU A 74 2.96 1.68 6.58
N LEU A 75 1.76 1.92 6.02
CA LEU A 75 1.60 2.68 4.78
C LEU A 75 2.04 4.12 4.94
N TYR A 76 1.64 4.80 6.02
CA TYR A 76 2.04 6.20 6.26
C TYR A 76 3.55 6.34 6.46
N SER A 77 4.20 5.38 7.11
CA SER A 77 5.67 5.36 7.23
C SER A 77 6.34 5.22 5.87
N LEU A 78 5.85 4.33 5.00
CA LEU A 78 6.38 4.13 3.65
C LEU A 78 6.20 5.38 2.78
N LEU A 79 5.01 5.99 2.79
CA LEU A 79 4.70 7.22 2.06
C LEU A 79 5.62 8.36 2.50
N HIS A 80 5.77 8.56 3.81
CA HIS A 80 6.67 9.58 4.35
C HIS A 80 8.13 9.35 3.93
N LEU A 81 8.65 8.14 4.13
CA LEU A 81 10.05 7.81 3.87
C LEU A 81 10.41 7.84 2.38
N THR A 82 9.45 7.52 1.51
CA THR A 82 9.65 7.58 0.05
C THR A 82 9.44 8.98 -0.53
N GLY A 83 9.01 9.96 0.27
CA GLY A 83 8.96 11.36 -0.14
C GLY A 83 7.62 11.82 -0.74
N TYR A 84 6.52 11.12 -0.43
CA TYR A 84 5.19 11.67 -0.70
C TYR A 84 4.99 12.94 0.15
N ASP A 85 4.00 13.74 -0.22
CA ASP A 85 3.54 14.88 0.58
C ASP A 85 2.82 14.42 1.86
N LEU A 86 3.57 13.79 2.76
CA LEU A 86 3.16 13.32 4.07
C LEU A 86 4.32 13.54 5.04
N THR A 87 4.18 14.55 5.90
CA THR A 87 5.27 15.01 6.75
C THR A 87 5.40 14.20 8.03
N LEU A 88 6.52 14.37 8.74
CA LEU A 88 6.68 13.80 10.07
C LEU A 88 5.63 14.36 11.06
N ASP A 89 5.19 15.60 10.89
CA ASP A 89 4.15 16.19 11.73
C ASP A 89 2.77 15.59 11.44
N ASP A 90 2.50 15.17 10.20
CA ASP A 90 1.33 14.35 9.86
C ASP A 90 1.40 12.99 10.58
N ILE A 91 2.56 12.32 10.60
CA ILE A 91 2.76 11.07 11.36
C ILE A 91 2.52 11.29 12.85
N LYS A 92 3.08 12.35 13.44
CA LYS A 92 2.83 12.70 14.85
C LYS A 92 1.34 12.97 15.11
N SER A 93 0.58 13.35 14.08
CA SER A 93 -0.86 13.63 14.16
C SER A 93 -1.72 12.41 13.82
N PHE A 94 -1.14 11.20 13.85
CA PHE A 94 -1.87 9.95 13.63
C PHE A 94 -3.14 9.87 14.49
N ARG A 95 -4.27 9.55 13.83
CA ARG A 95 -5.61 9.43 14.43
C ARG A 95 -6.14 10.69 15.12
N GLN A 96 -5.55 11.86 14.86
CA GLN A 96 -6.06 13.12 15.38
C GLN A 96 -7.09 13.75 14.44
N TRP A 97 -7.96 14.58 14.98
CA TRP A 97 -8.99 15.26 14.20
C TRP A 97 -8.38 16.08 13.06
N GLY A 98 -8.90 15.89 11.84
CA GLY A 98 -8.45 16.61 10.64
C GLY A 98 -7.05 16.24 10.14
N SER A 99 -6.42 15.20 10.69
CA SER A 99 -5.10 14.77 10.23
C SER A 99 -5.17 14.05 8.88
N ARG A 100 -4.06 14.06 8.16
CA ARG A 100 -3.85 13.30 6.91
C ARG A 100 -3.42 11.86 7.17
N THR A 101 -3.47 11.40 8.42
CA THR A 101 -3.06 10.07 8.88
C THR A 101 -4.20 9.45 9.72
N PRO A 102 -5.37 9.22 9.11
CA PRO A 102 -6.52 8.62 9.78
C PRO A 102 -6.24 7.20 10.26
N GLY A 103 -7.09 6.67 11.14
CA GLY A 103 -6.85 5.36 11.77
C GLY A 103 -6.80 4.17 10.80
N HIS A 104 -7.46 4.31 9.67
CA HIS A 104 -7.46 3.40 8.52
C HIS A 104 -7.16 4.23 7.26
N PRO A 105 -6.55 3.69 6.20
CA PRO A 105 -6.27 4.45 4.98
C PRO A 105 -7.57 4.98 4.37
N GLU A 106 -7.58 6.26 4.00
CA GLU A 106 -8.70 6.91 3.32
C GLU A 106 -8.22 7.50 2.00
N TYR A 107 -8.80 7.02 0.88
CA TYR A 107 -8.51 7.53 -0.45
C TYR A 107 -8.83 9.03 -0.53
N ARG A 108 -7.93 9.80 -1.16
CA ARG A 108 -7.95 11.28 -1.28
C ARG A 108 -7.73 12.09 0.01
N VAL A 109 -7.67 11.45 1.18
CA VAL A 109 -7.26 12.13 2.41
C VAL A 109 -5.74 12.17 2.51
N THR A 110 -5.09 11.05 2.22
CA THR A 110 -3.63 10.89 2.28
C THR A 110 -3.07 10.68 0.86
N PRO A 111 -2.08 11.47 0.40
CA PRO A 111 -1.45 11.24 -0.90
C PRO A 111 -0.80 9.85 -0.96
N GLY A 112 -0.98 9.15 -2.09
CA GLY A 112 -0.43 7.81 -2.31
C GLY A 112 -1.23 6.67 -1.66
N VAL A 113 -2.35 6.94 -0.99
CA VAL A 113 -3.32 5.91 -0.61
C VAL A 113 -4.22 5.62 -1.82
N GLU A 114 -4.12 4.42 -2.38
CA GLU A 114 -4.87 4.02 -3.58
C GLU A 114 -6.33 3.66 -3.33
N ALA A 115 -6.66 3.19 -2.12
CA ALA A 115 -8.00 2.75 -1.76
C ALA A 115 -8.27 2.98 -0.27
N THR A 116 -9.53 3.31 0.05
CA THR A 116 -10.00 3.27 1.44
C THR A 116 -10.15 1.83 1.88
N THR A 117 -9.37 1.41 2.89
CA THR A 117 -9.38 0.04 3.40
C THR A 117 -9.57 0.03 4.91
N GLY A 118 -10.19 -1.02 5.44
CA GLY A 118 -10.59 -1.12 6.85
C GLY A 118 -11.55 -2.28 7.05
N PRO A 119 -12.65 -2.34 6.26
CA PRO A 119 -13.40 -3.57 6.07
C PRO A 119 -12.52 -4.60 5.36
N LEU A 120 -12.27 -5.73 6.02
CA LEU A 120 -11.37 -6.77 5.52
C LEU A 120 -11.88 -7.39 4.22
N GLY A 121 -10.96 -7.87 3.40
CA GLY A 121 -11.20 -8.51 2.10
C GLY A 121 -11.52 -7.55 0.95
N GLN A 122 -12.14 -6.40 1.24
CA GLN A 122 -12.49 -5.41 0.22
C GLN A 122 -11.26 -4.79 -0.46
N GLY A 123 -10.16 -4.57 0.28
CA GLY A 123 -8.92 -4.04 -0.30
C GLY A 123 -8.32 -4.97 -1.35
N PHE A 124 -8.34 -6.28 -1.10
CA PHE A 124 -7.94 -7.29 -2.07
C PHE A 124 -8.86 -7.29 -3.30
N GLY A 125 -10.18 -7.19 -3.10
CA GLY A 125 -11.14 -7.03 -4.20
C GLY A 125 -10.88 -5.79 -5.05
N ASN A 126 -10.57 -4.65 -4.42
CA ASN A 126 -10.19 -3.41 -5.11
C ASN A 126 -8.92 -3.61 -5.96
N ALA A 127 -7.91 -4.28 -5.42
CA ALA A 127 -6.67 -4.59 -6.14
C ALA A 127 -6.93 -5.48 -7.37
N VAL A 128 -7.80 -6.49 -7.26
CA VAL A 128 -8.23 -7.29 -8.43
C VAL A 128 -8.90 -6.40 -9.49
N GLY A 129 -9.77 -5.46 -9.08
CA GLY A 129 -10.37 -4.49 -9.98
C GLY A 129 -9.34 -3.59 -10.69
N MET A 130 -8.31 -3.14 -9.99
CA MET A 130 -7.21 -2.35 -10.56
C MET A 130 -6.42 -3.16 -11.61
N ALA A 131 -6.12 -4.43 -11.33
CA ALA A 131 -5.44 -5.31 -12.27
C ALA A 131 -6.29 -5.61 -13.53
N ILE A 132 -7.61 -5.78 -13.37
CA ILE A 132 -8.54 -5.90 -14.51
C ILE A 132 -8.48 -4.64 -15.38
N ALA A 133 -8.51 -3.46 -14.75
CA ALA A 133 -8.49 -2.19 -15.47
C ALA A 133 -7.18 -1.98 -16.24
N GLU A 134 -6.02 -2.26 -15.62
CA GLU A 134 -4.71 -2.22 -16.27
C GLU A 134 -4.70 -3.10 -17.52
N ARG A 135 -5.08 -4.38 -17.39
CA ARG A 135 -5.05 -5.34 -18.49
C ARG A 135 -5.97 -4.92 -19.63
N TRP A 136 -7.17 -4.46 -19.30
CA TRP A 136 -8.11 -3.98 -20.31
C TRP A 136 -7.56 -2.76 -21.07
N LEU A 137 -7.02 -1.77 -20.34
CA LEU A 137 -6.43 -0.57 -20.92
C LEU A 137 -5.21 -0.89 -21.79
N ALA A 138 -4.31 -1.76 -21.31
CA ALA A 138 -3.16 -2.24 -22.06
C ALA A 138 -3.60 -2.90 -23.37
N GLN A 139 -4.57 -3.81 -23.34
CA GLN A 139 -5.10 -4.46 -24.54
C GLN A 139 -5.77 -3.47 -25.51
N HIS A 140 -6.45 -2.46 -24.98
CA HIS A 140 -7.18 -1.50 -25.80
C HIS A 140 -6.25 -0.48 -26.47
N TYR A 141 -5.23 0.01 -25.74
CA TYR A 141 -4.45 1.17 -26.16
C TYR A 141 -2.99 0.88 -26.54
N ASN A 142 -2.36 -0.19 -26.03
CA ASN A 142 -0.98 -0.50 -26.43
C ASN A 142 -0.91 -0.86 -27.92
N ARG A 143 0.20 -0.52 -28.56
CA ARG A 143 0.49 -0.82 -29.97
C ARG A 143 1.92 -1.35 -30.08
N PRO A 144 2.29 -2.04 -31.17
CA PRO A 144 3.68 -2.47 -31.37
C PRO A 144 4.67 -1.30 -31.20
N GLY A 145 5.63 -1.44 -30.30
CA GLY A 145 6.61 -0.41 -29.94
C GLY A 145 6.11 0.72 -29.03
N HIS A 146 4.86 0.68 -28.56
CA HIS A 146 4.24 1.68 -27.70
C HIS A 146 3.38 1.02 -26.62
N GLU A 147 4.02 0.69 -25.49
CA GLU A 147 3.35 0.21 -24.27
C GLU A 147 3.13 1.39 -23.33
N ILE A 148 1.95 1.99 -23.39
CA ILE A 148 1.60 3.17 -22.59
C ILE A 148 0.89 2.82 -21.28
N VAL A 149 0.40 1.57 -21.18
CA VAL A 149 -0.10 0.97 -19.93
C VAL A 149 0.62 -0.35 -19.73
N ASN A 150 1.46 -0.42 -18.71
CA ASN A 150 2.22 -1.61 -18.32
C ASN A 150 2.69 -1.45 -16.88
N HIS A 151 1.82 -1.76 -15.92
CA HIS A 151 2.13 -1.65 -14.49
C HIS A 151 1.57 -2.80 -13.68
N TYR A 152 2.14 -3.01 -12.49
CA TYR A 152 1.72 -4.04 -11.57
C TYR A 152 0.70 -3.52 -10.55
N THR A 153 -0.07 -4.45 -10.01
CA THR A 153 -0.89 -4.23 -8.82
C THR A 153 -0.43 -5.15 -7.70
N TYR A 154 -0.11 -4.57 -6.54
CA TYR A 154 0.33 -5.27 -5.35
C TYR A 154 -0.69 -5.08 -4.22
N ALA A 155 -0.91 -6.14 -3.44
CA ALA A 155 -1.71 -6.05 -2.22
C ALA A 155 -1.02 -6.76 -1.06
N ILE A 156 -1.03 -6.13 0.12
CA ILE A 156 -0.74 -6.82 1.38
C ILE A 156 -2.08 -7.18 2.03
N VAL A 157 -2.25 -8.46 2.32
CA VAL A 157 -3.46 -9.04 2.92
C VAL A 157 -3.12 -9.69 4.25
N SER A 158 -4.11 -9.79 5.13
CA SER A 158 -4.05 -10.49 6.41
C SER A 158 -4.88 -11.78 6.38
N ASP A 159 -4.75 -12.60 7.42
CA ASP A 159 -5.60 -13.79 7.59
C ASP A 159 -7.09 -13.42 7.57
N GLY A 160 -7.45 -12.26 8.13
CA GLY A 160 -8.82 -11.77 8.14
C GLY A 160 -9.32 -11.43 6.73
N ASP A 161 -8.48 -10.86 5.87
CA ASP A 161 -8.84 -10.66 4.46
C ASP A 161 -9.10 -12.00 3.76
N LEU A 162 -8.29 -13.02 4.03
CA LEU A 162 -8.41 -14.34 3.40
C LEU A 162 -9.62 -15.15 3.88
N GLN A 163 -10.16 -14.82 5.06
CA GLN A 163 -11.37 -15.47 5.61
C GLN A 163 -12.67 -14.86 5.07
N GLU A 164 -12.61 -13.65 4.51
CA GLU A 164 -13.77 -12.99 3.93
C GLU A 164 -14.17 -13.63 2.60
N GLY A 165 -15.47 -13.94 2.45
CA GLY A 165 -16.02 -14.56 1.24
C GLY A 165 -15.77 -13.72 -0.02
N ALA A 166 -15.83 -12.38 0.11
CA ALA A 166 -15.54 -11.45 -0.96
C ALA A 166 -14.12 -11.63 -1.55
N SER A 167 -13.14 -11.96 -0.71
CA SER A 167 -11.78 -12.25 -1.19
C SER A 167 -11.72 -13.54 -2.00
N SER A 168 -12.48 -14.56 -1.60
CA SER A 168 -12.56 -15.82 -2.35
C SER A 168 -13.21 -15.62 -3.73
N GLU A 169 -14.28 -14.83 -3.80
CA GLU A 169 -14.91 -14.44 -5.07
C GLU A 169 -13.93 -13.69 -5.98
N ALA A 170 -13.26 -12.67 -5.44
CA ALA A 170 -12.28 -11.87 -6.18
C ALA A 170 -11.09 -12.73 -6.66
N ALA A 171 -10.57 -13.62 -5.81
CA ALA A 171 -9.45 -14.50 -6.17
C ALA A 171 -9.85 -15.52 -7.25
N SER A 172 -11.05 -16.10 -7.16
CA SER A 172 -11.57 -17.02 -8.17
C SER A 172 -11.69 -16.34 -9.53
N LEU A 173 -12.20 -15.11 -9.56
CA LEU A 173 -12.28 -14.31 -10.77
C LEU A 173 -10.89 -13.95 -11.30
N ALA A 174 -9.98 -13.48 -10.46
CA ALA A 174 -8.61 -13.11 -10.86
C ALA A 174 -7.86 -14.29 -11.49
N GLY A 175 -7.96 -15.48 -10.88
CA GLY A 175 -7.38 -16.71 -11.44
C GLY A 175 -8.00 -17.09 -12.78
N THR A 176 -9.32 -16.94 -12.94
CA THR A 176 -10.01 -17.17 -14.23
C THR A 176 -9.52 -16.23 -15.32
N LEU A 177 -9.26 -14.97 -14.97
CA LEU A 177 -8.79 -13.92 -15.88
C LEU A 177 -7.26 -13.95 -16.11
N GLN A 178 -6.53 -14.81 -15.40
CA GLN A 178 -5.07 -14.96 -15.47
C GLN A 178 -4.31 -13.66 -15.19
N LEU A 179 -4.75 -12.90 -14.19
CA LEU A 179 -4.15 -11.64 -13.77
C LEU A 179 -2.91 -11.85 -12.90
#